data_AF-A0A7X3WTL9-F1
#
_entry.id   AF-A0A7X3WTL9-F1
#
_cell.length_a   1.000
_cell.length_b   1.000
_cell.length_c   1.000
_cell.angle_alpha   90.00
_cell.angle_beta   90.00
_cell.angle_gamma   90.00
#
_symmetry.space_group_name_H-M   'P 1'
#
loop_
_entity.id
_entity.type
_entity.pdbx_description
1 polymer ?
#
loop_
_entity_poly.entity_id
_entity_poly.type
_entity_poly.pdbx_seq_one_letter_code
_entity_poly.pdbx_strand_id
1 'polypeptide(L)'
;MEFNRSDSGRENRDLFYLPKILVYVEGYSDIPFYEKVLQNCDYHLKAQGGREECKKLVATLVEKDLPYVIVLDGDYEILERTRSQHRRVIWLHRYSFENYLFEEQPIEQFCRHRHPRANLERLSSRFRKVVQNIEVQFKELIVLDVAHRSSHTGYKVLPDRPQRFLGRGPVDFKDSEIQEWCERAAQGVDEQNAEDARILVDEFLKRHRLIDLLPGHFAFTIIRRLIIKTVNRKIANDDIIIPLSTSVWDLVKTSDHNSLKMRLRRAVREAEQMRESNSNQAQSNTGS
;
A
#
# COMPACT_ATOMS: atom_id res chain seq x y z
N MET A 1 1.11 -21.73 -36.64
CA MET A 1 -0.11 -21.15 -36.02
C MET A 1 0.03 -21.31 -34.52
N GLU A 2 0.49 -20.26 -33.84
CA GLU A 2 0.45 -20.21 -32.38
C GLU A 2 -0.98 -19.89 -31.95
N PHE A 3 -1.61 -20.82 -31.24
CA PHE A 3 -2.87 -20.56 -30.54
C PHE A 3 -2.57 -19.67 -29.34
N ASN A 4 -2.60 -18.35 -29.55
CA ASN A 4 -2.70 -17.40 -28.45
C ASN A 4 -4.10 -17.58 -27.82
N ARG A 5 -4.16 -18.31 -26.71
CA ARG A 5 -5.38 -18.41 -25.89
C ARG A 5 -5.65 -17.03 -25.29
N SER A 6 -6.90 -16.57 -25.37
CA SER A 6 -7.34 -15.32 -24.75
C SER A 6 -7.10 -15.35 -23.23
N ASP A 7 -6.82 -14.20 -22.63
CA ASP A 7 -6.54 -14.07 -21.18
C ASP A 7 -7.68 -14.64 -20.32
N SER A 8 -8.92 -14.52 -20.78
CA SER A 8 -10.12 -15.14 -20.19
C SER A 8 -10.04 -16.67 -20.07
N GLY A 9 -9.35 -17.35 -20.99
CA GLY A 9 -9.14 -18.80 -20.97
C GLY A 9 -8.04 -19.23 -20.00
N ARG A 10 -7.07 -18.37 -19.69
CA ARG A 10 -6.03 -18.61 -18.68
C ARG A 10 -6.57 -18.39 -17.27
N GLU A 11 -7.31 -17.30 -17.05
CA GLU A 11 -7.92 -16.96 -15.76
C GLU A 11 -8.90 -18.04 -15.29
N ASN A 12 -9.74 -18.56 -16.18
CA ASN A 12 -10.62 -19.69 -15.86
C ASN A 12 -9.82 -20.95 -15.47
N ARG A 13 -8.69 -21.23 -16.14
CA ARG A 13 -7.89 -22.42 -15.81
C ARG A 13 -7.27 -22.30 -14.41
N ASP A 14 -6.75 -21.15 -14.05
CA ASP A 14 -6.12 -20.96 -12.74
C ASP A 14 -7.16 -21.07 -11.60
N LEU A 15 -8.42 -20.67 -11.85
CA LEU A 15 -9.51 -20.77 -10.87
C LEU A 15 -10.00 -22.19 -10.62
N PHE A 16 -9.94 -23.07 -11.62
CA PHE A 16 -10.44 -24.45 -11.52
C PHE A 16 -9.33 -25.49 -11.23
N TYR A 17 -8.06 -25.19 -11.54
CA TYR A 17 -6.97 -26.18 -11.45
C TYR A 17 -5.92 -25.89 -10.37
N LEU A 18 -5.94 -24.73 -9.72
CA LEU A 18 -5.07 -24.49 -8.56
C LEU A 18 -5.73 -25.02 -7.28
N PRO A 19 -5.03 -25.84 -6.48
CA PRO A 19 -5.56 -26.33 -5.21
C PRO A 19 -5.73 -25.22 -4.16
N LYS A 20 -5.32 -23.98 -4.45
CA LYS A 20 -5.26 -22.85 -3.51
C LYS A 20 -6.10 -21.66 -3.97
N ILE A 21 -6.53 -20.81 -3.02
CA ILE A 21 -7.24 -19.57 -3.35
C ILE A 21 -6.30 -18.56 -3.99
N LEU A 22 -6.73 -17.97 -5.11
CA LEU A 22 -6.01 -16.88 -5.76
C LEU A 22 -6.21 -15.57 -4.98
N VAL A 23 -5.10 -14.92 -4.67
CA VAL A 23 -5.06 -13.58 -4.10
C VAL A 23 -4.32 -12.67 -5.08
N TYR A 24 -5.06 -11.75 -5.69
CA TYR A 24 -4.51 -10.77 -6.62
C TYR A 24 -4.02 -9.54 -5.89
N VAL A 25 -2.84 -9.06 -6.25
CA VAL A 25 -2.22 -7.82 -5.76
C VAL A 25 -1.77 -6.99 -6.97
N GLU A 26 -1.55 -5.69 -6.79
CA GLU A 26 -1.26 -4.80 -7.91
C GLU A 26 0.10 -5.09 -8.55
N GLY A 27 1.15 -5.14 -7.72
CA GLY A 27 2.54 -5.24 -8.15
C GLY A 27 3.29 -6.46 -7.62
N TYR A 28 4.38 -6.82 -8.30
CA TYR A 28 5.31 -7.86 -7.83
C TYR A 28 6.02 -7.48 -6.53
N SER A 29 6.24 -6.18 -6.30
CA SER A 29 6.82 -5.63 -5.07
C SER A 29 6.01 -5.92 -3.82
N ASP A 30 4.71 -6.18 -3.98
CA ASP A 30 3.77 -6.26 -2.88
C ASP A 30 3.70 -7.69 -2.33
N ILE A 31 4.08 -8.68 -3.15
CA ILE A 31 4.01 -10.10 -2.82
C ILE A 31 4.64 -10.40 -1.45
N PRO A 32 5.89 -9.99 -1.13
CA PRO A 32 6.49 -10.31 0.16
C PRO A 32 5.71 -9.77 1.37
N PHE A 33 5.03 -8.63 1.22
CA PHE A 33 4.19 -8.05 2.27
C PHE A 33 2.98 -8.93 2.58
N TYR A 34 2.30 -9.40 1.53
CA TYR A 34 1.11 -10.23 1.67
C TYR A 34 1.43 -11.71 1.97
N GLU A 35 2.57 -12.22 1.53
CA GLU A 35 2.98 -13.60 1.83
C GLU A 35 3.04 -13.83 3.34
N LYS A 36 3.65 -12.88 4.07
CA LYS A 36 3.80 -12.98 5.52
C LYS A 36 2.46 -12.91 6.25
N VAL A 37 1.57 -11.99 5.89
CA VAL A 37 0.29 -11.83 6.61
C VAL A 37 -0.63 -13.04 6.40
N LEU A 38 -0.54 -13.66 5.22
CA LEU A 38 -1.31 -14.83 4.82
C LEU A 38 -0.63 -16.17 5.11
N GLN A 39 0.57 -16.21 5.73
CA GLN A 39 1.38 -17.43 5.92
C GLN A 39 0.67 -18.68 6.50
N ASN A 40 -0.53 -18.54 7.08
CA ASN A 40 -1.34 -19.63 7.64
C ASN A 40 -2.65 -19.89 6.86
N CYS A 41 -2.73 -19.46 5.61
CA CYS A 41 -3.88 -19.66 4.70
C CYS A 41 -3.46 -20.51 3.50
N ASP A 42 -4.40 -21.16 2.81
CA ASP A 42 -4.09 -21.93 1.60
C ASP A 42 -4.32 -21.10 0.34
N TYR A 43 -3.31 -20.32 -0.04
CA TYR A 43 -3.42 -19.32 -1.09
C TYR A 43 -2.26 -19.39 -2.11
N HIS A 44 -2.46 -18.70 -3.23
CA HIS A 44 -1.44 -18.37 -4.20
C HIS A 44 -1.56 -16.87 -4.56
N LEU A 45 -0.46 -16.12 -4.39
CA LEU A 45 -0.41 -14.71 -4.74
C LEU A 45 -0.08 -14.52 -6.21
N LYS A 46 -0.76 -13.59 -6.86
CA LYS A 46 -0.52 -13.21 -8.26
C LYS A 46 -0.53 -11.69 -8.39
N ALA A 47 0.57 -11.14 -8.90
CA ALA A 47 0.62 -9.74 -9.31
C ALA A 47 -0.17 -9.57 -10.61
N GLN A 48 -1.08 -8.60 -10.67
CA GLN A 48 -1.99 -8.42 -11.80
C GLN A 48 -1.49 -7.38 -12.81
N GLY A 49 -0.49 -6.56 -12.45
CA GLY A 49 0.09 -5.55 -13.35
C GLY A 49 -0.48 -4.14 -13.17
N GLY A 50 -0.93 -3.83 -11.95
CA GLY A 50 -1.38 -2.51 -11.54
C GLY A 50 -2.89 -2.36 -11.33
N ARG A 51 -3.26 -1.21 -10.78
CA ARG A 51 -4.63 -0.83 -10.38
C ARG A 51 -5.70 -1.09 -11.43
N GLU A 52 -5.49 -0.68 -12.68
CA GLU A 52 -6.51 -0.80 -13.73
C GLU A 52 -6.82 -2.26 -14.10
N GLU A 53 -5.83 -3.14 -14.07
CA GLU A 53 -6.05 -4.57 -14.28
C GLU A 53 -6.73 -5.21 -13.07
N CYS A 54 -6.38 -4.81 -11.85
CA CYS A 54 -7.11 -5.21 -10.64
C CYS A 54 -8.58 -4.77 -10.67
N LYS A 55 -8.89 -3.56 -11.17
CA LYS A 55 -10.27 -3.07 -11.31
C LYS A 55 -11.11 -3.93 -12.26
N LYS A 56 -10.53 -4.46 -13.35
CA LYS A 56 -11.22 -5.42 -14.24
C LYS A 56 -11.57 -6.72 -13.51
N LEU A 57 -10.66 -7.20 -12.66
CA LEU A 57 -10.94 -8.36 -11.81
C LEU A 57 -12.01 -8.05 -10.75
N VAL A 58 -12.05 -6.83 -10.21
CA VAL A 58 -13.12 -6.40 -9.28
C VAL A 58 -14.48 -6.46 -9.96
N ALA A 59 -14.61 -5.90 -11.16
CA ALA A 59 -15.85 -5.94 -11.92
C ALA A 59 -16.32 -7.39 -12.16
N THR A 60 -15.39 -8.27 -12.56
CA THR A 60 -15.68 -9.70 -12.78
C THR A 60 -16.07 -10.40 -11.46
N LEU A 61 -15.41 -10.07 -10.36
CA LEU A 61 -15.71 -10.64 -9.04
C LEU A 61 -17.10 -10.23 -8.55
N VAL A 62 -17.48 -8.97 -8.75
CA VAL A 62 -18.80 -8.45 -8.39
C VAL A 62 -19.89 -9.09 -9.25
N GLU A 63 -19.66 -9.25 -10.56
CA GLU A 63 -20.63 -9.83 -11.49
C GLU A 63 -20.84 -11.34 -11.25
N LYS A 64 -19.75 -12.09 -11.05
CA LYS A 64 -19.76 -13.56 -11.08
C LYS A 64 -19.52 -14.22 -9.73
N ASP A 65 -19.28 -13.43 -8.68
CA ASP A 65 -19.00 -13.90 -7.32
C ASP A 65 -17.87 -14.96 -7.25
N LEU A 66 -16.83 -14.85 -8.08
CA LEU A 66 -15.79 -15.90 -8.18
C LEU A 66 -14.96 -16.07 -6.88
N PRO A 67 -14.41 -17.28 -6.62
CA PRO A 67 -13.73 -17.60 -5.36
C PRO A 67 -12.26 -17.14 -5.34
N TYR A 68 -12.04 -15.84 -5.50
CA TYR A 68 -10.72 -15.21 -5.32
C TYR A 68 -10.81 -13.93 -4.51
N VAL A 69 -9.65 -13.43 -4.10
CA VAL A 69 -9.49 -12.19 -3.33
C VAL A 69 -8.68 -11.20 -4.16
N ILE A 70 -9.02 -9.91 -4.08
CA ILE A 70 -8.25 -8.82 -4.68
C ILE A 70 -7.85 -7.87 -3.58
N VAL A 71 -6.60 -7.41 -3.59
CA VAL A 71 -6.10 -6.34 -2.73
C VAL A 71 -5.68 -5.16 -3.59
N LEU A 72 -6.11 -3.96 -3.19
CA LEU A 72 -5.90 -2.71 -3.90
C LEU A 72 -5.29 -1.67 -2.98
N ASP A 73 -4.36 -0.89 -3.51
CA ASP A 73 -3.80 0.27 -2.84
C ASP A 73 -4.89 1.33 -2.61
N GLY A 74 -4.74 2.07 -1.51
CA GLY A 74 -5.73 3.05 -1.10
C GLY A 74 -5.70 4.31 -1.96
N ASP A 75 -4.53 4.70 -2.46
CA ASP A 75 -4.28 6.01 -3.08
C ASP A 75 -4.97 7.13 -2.26
N TYR A 76 -5.67 8.06 -2.90
CA TYR A 76 -6.52 9.06 -2.23
C TYR A 76 -7.98 8.65 -2.10
N GLU A 77 -8.38 7.48 -2.60
CA GLU A 77 -9.74 6.96 -2.35
C GLU A 77 -9.97 6.67 -0.86
N ILE A 78 -8.90 6.53 -0.06
CA ILE A 78 -8.97 6.43 1.41
C ILE A 78 -9.59 7.68 2.07
N LEU A 79 -9.57 8.84 1.39
CA LEU A 79 -10.19 10.07 1.88
C LEU A 79 -11.72 10.02 1.78
N GLU A 80 -12.27 9.28 0.82
CA GLU A 80 -13.71 9.23 0.56
C GLU A 80 -14.44 8.20 1.42
N ARG A 81 -13.70 7.36 2.18
CA ARG A 81 -14.25 6.30 3.05
C ARG A 81 -15.25 5.38 2.34
N THR A 82 -15.07 5.15 1.05
CA THR A 82 -15.97 4.31 0.26
C THR A 82 -15.91 2.87 0.77
N ARG A 83 -17.09 2.28 1.00
CA ARG A 83 -17.16 0.85 1.34
C ARG A 83 -16.77 0.06 0.10
N SER A 84 -16.00 -1.01 0.32
CA SER A 84 -15.69 -1.95 -0.76
C SER A 84 -16.98 -2.49 -1.38
N GLN A 85 -17.01 -2.56 -2.71
CA GLN A 85 -18.14 -3.10 -3.47
C GLN A 85 -18.34 -4.60 -3.21
N HIS A 86 -17.32 -5.29 -2.70
CA HIS A 86 -17.37 -6.73 -2.46
C HIS A 86 -16.51 -7.13 -1.25
N ARG A 87 -16.98 -8.09 -0.45
CA ARG A 87 -16.31 -8.51 0.80
C ARG A 87 -14.90 -9.11 0.60
N ARG A 88 -14.65 -9.68 -0.59
CA ARG A 88 -13.34 -10.22 -1.01
C ARG A 88 -12.47 -9.21 -1.77
N VAL A 89 -12.89 -7.94 -1.86
CA VAL A 89 -12.07 -6.83 -2.37
C VAL A 89 -11.57 -6.01 -1.19
N ILE A 90 -10.26 -5.99 -1.01
CA ILE A 90 -9.59 -5.38 0.14
C ILE A 90 -8.88 -4.11 -0.31
N TRP A 91 -9.51 -2.98 -0.07
CA TRP A 91 -8.86 -1.67 -0.13
C TRP A 91 -8.03 -1.43 1.12
N LEU A 92 -6.78 -1.00 0.94
CA LEU A 92 -5.94 -0.51 2.02
C LEU A 92 -6.52 0.77 2.63
N HIS A 93 -6.23 1.01 3.91
CA HIS A 93 -6.62 2.25 4.61
C HIS A 93 -5.48 3.29 4.65
N ARG A 94 -4.36 2.96 4.01
CA ARG A 94 -3.23 3.85 3.78
C ARG A 94 -3.01 3.90 2.26
N TYR A 95 -2.27 4.90 1.79
CA TYR A 95 -2.02 5.12 0.37
C TYR A 95 -1.57 3.82 -0.35
N SER A 96 -0.61 3.10 0.24
CA SER A 96 -0.08 1.83 -0.30
C SER A 96 0.43 0.91 0.82
N PHE A 97 0.92 -0.28 0.47
CA PHE A 97 1.55 -1.18 1.44
C PHE A 97 2.86 -0.60 2.01
N GLU A 98 3.62 0.23 1.27
CA GLU A 98 4.85 0.82 1.80
C GLU A 98 4.58 1.76 2.99
N ASN A 99 3.39 2.37 3.05
CA ASN A 99 2.97 3.16 4.21
C ASN A 99 2.76 2.29 5.47
N TYR A 100 2.44 0.99 5.31
CA TYR A 100 2.43 0.03 6.41
C TYR A 100 3.84 -0.31 6.90
N LEU A 101 4.86 -0.20 6.04
CA LEU A 101 6.27 -0.41 6.43
C LEU A 101 6.86 0.78 7.21
N PHE A 102 6.19 1.94 7.21
CA PHE A 102 6.64 3.14 7.92
C PHE A 102 6.34 3.05 9.42
N GLU A 103 7.05 2.16 10.11
CA GLU A 103 6.89 1.93 11.55
C GLU A 103 8.26 1.83 12.24
N GLU A 104 8.39 2.48 13.40
CA GLU A 104 9.67 2.64 14.10
C GLU A 104 10.30 1.29 14.49
N GLN A 105 9.52 0.41 15.11
CA GLN A 105 10.02 -0.87 15.65
C GLN A 105 10.61 -1.80 14.57
N PRO A 106 9.93 -2.08 13.44
CA PRO A 106 10.55 -2.82 12.32
C PRO A 106 11.83 -2.18 11.79
N ILE A 107 11.89 -0.86 11.66
CA ILE A 107 13.06 -0.13 11.17
C ILE A 107 14.24 -0.25 12.14
N GLU A 108 13.99 -0.10 13.45
CA GLU A 108 14.98 -0.31 14.50
C GLU A 108 15.51 -1.74 14.51
N GLN A 109 14.61 -2.73 14.44
CA GLN A 109 14.98 -4.13 14.39
C GLN A 109 15.86 -4.41 13.16
N PHE A 110 15.47 -3.90 11.99
CA PHE A 110 16.27 -4.02 10.77
C PHE A 110 17.68 -3.44 10.95
N CYS A 111 17.77 -2.21 11.45
CA CYS A 111 19.05 -1.53 11.64
C CYS A 111 19.93 -2.26 12.66
N ARG A 112 19.36 -2.77 13.76
CA ARG A 112 20.07 -3.55 14.78
C ARG A 112 20.69 -4.83 14.18
N HIS A 113 19.96 -5.55 13.34
CA HIS A 113 20.49 -6.77 12.70
C HIS A 113 21.61 -6.47 11.69
N ARG A 114 21.49 -5.37 10.92
CA ARG A 114 22.49 -5.01 9.91
C ARG A 114 23.71 -4.27 10.48
N HIS A 115 23.54 -3.59 11.61
CA HIS A 115 24.57 -2.84 12.29
C HIS A 115 24.37 -2.95 13.82
N PRO A 116 24.87 -4.04 14.46
CA PRO A 116 24.62 -4.31 15.89
C PRO A 116 25.10 -3.23 16.86
N ARG A 117 26.03 -2.37 16.43
CA ARG A 117 26.54 -1.22 17.20
C ARG A 117 25.84 0.11 16.86
N ALA A 118 24.75 0.07 16.10
CA ALA A 118 23.97 1.26 15.80
C ALA A 118 23.43 1.90 17.10
N ASN A 119 23.54 3.22 17.21
CA ASN A 119 22.89 3.96 18.29
C ASN A 119 21.38 4.03 17.98
N LEU A 120 20.60 3.16 18.64
CA LEU A 120 19.17 3.03 18.40
C LEU A 120 18.38 4.22 18.94
N GLU A 121 18.75 4.77 20.09
CA GLU A 121 18.11 5.99 20.62
C GLU A 121 18.21 7.16 19.62
N ARG A 122 19.37 7.30 18.97
CA ARG A 122 19.57 8.27 17.89
C ARG A 122 18.71 7.96 16.67
N LEU A 123 18.51 6.69 16.32
CA LEU A 123 17.59 6.28 15.24
C LEU A 123 16.14 6.63 15.60
N SER A 124 15.67 6.30 16.81
CA SER A 124 14.32 6.61 17.29
C SER A 124 14.06 8.12 17.29
N SER A 125 15.01 8.91 17.81
CA SER A 125 14.95 10.38 17.80
C SER A 125 14.85 10.93 16.36
N ARG A 126 15.64 10.36 15.43
CA ARG A 126 15.59 10.73 14.01
C ARG A 126 14.26 10.35 13.37
N PHE A 127 13.75 9.15 13.64
CA PHE A 127 12.46 8.69 13.11
C PHE A 127 11.33 9.63 13.54
N ARG A 128 11.24 9.93 14.85
CA ARG A 128 10.25 10.89 15.37
C ARG A 128 10.38 12.27 14.73
N LYS A 129 11.60 12.77 14.55
CA LYS A 129 11.84 14.05 13.86
C LYS A 129 11.39 14.03 12.41
N VAL A 130 11.60 12.92 11.69
CA VAL A 130 11.08 12.76 10.31
C VAL A 130 9.57 12.83 10.29
N VAL A 131 8.89 12.09 11.17
CA VAL A 131 7.42 12.10 11.25
C VAL A 131 6.92 13.53 11.50
N GLN A 132 7.47 14.21 12.50
CA GLN A 132 7.10 15.59 12.82
C GLN A 132 7.35 16.56 11.65
N ASN A 133 8.49 16.45 10.99
CA ASN A 133 8.80 17.31 9.86
C ASN A 133 7.86 17.05 8.67
N ILE A 134 7.48 15.80 8.43
CA ILE A 134 6.49 15.46 7.39
C ILE A 134 5.17 16.13 7.72
N GLU A 135 4.67 15.99 8.95
CA GLU A 135 3.40 16.59 9.39
C GLU A 135 3.35 18.11 9.22
N VAL A 136 4.46 18.80 9.53
CA VAL A 136 4.54 20.26 9.45
C VAL A 136 4.70 20.74 8.01
N GLN A 137 5.51 20.06 7.20
CA GLN A 137 5.98 20.62 5.93
C GLN A 137 5.23 20.08 4.71
N PHE A 138 4.69 18.86 4.77
CA PHE A 138 4.08 18.20 3.61
C PHE A 138 2.56 18.30 3.57
N LYS A 139 1.92 18.84 4.62
CA LYS A 139 0.46 18.90 4.68
C LYS A 139 -0.12 19.67 3.49
N GLU A 140 0.37 20.87 3.26
CA GLU A 140 -0.10 21.71 2.14
C GLU A 140 0.16 21.04 0.79
N LEU A 141 1.31 20.39 0.65
CA LEU A 141 1.68 19.70 -0.58
C LEU A 141 0.73 18.53 -0.90
N ILE A 142 0.31 17.78 0.13
CA ILE A 142 -0.68 16.70 0.00
C ILE A 142 -2.06 17.28 -0.33
N VAL A 143 -2.47 18.36 0.34
CA VAL A 143 -3.75 19.05 0.04
C VAL A 143 -3.80 19.44 -1.44
N LEU A 144 -2.73 20.03 -1.96
CA LEU A 144 -2.64 20.41 -3.36
C LEU A 144 -2.61 19.19 -4.30
N ASP A 145 -1.91 18.10 -3.96
CA ASP A 145 -1.92 16.87 -4.79
C ASP A 145 -3.32 16.24 -4.86
N VAL A 146 -4.04 16.22 -3.73
CA VAL A 146 -5.44 15.77 -3.67
C VAL A 146 -6.31 16.67 -4.54
N ALA A 147 -6.22 18.00 -4.37
CA ALA A 147 -7.05 18.95 -5.10
C ALA A 147 -6.82 18.86 -6.62
N HIS A 148 -5.58 18.73 -7.07
CA HIS A 148 -5.25 18.56 -8.49
C HIS A 148 -5.80 17.27 -9.10
N ARG A 149 -5.80 16.18 -8.33
CA ARG A 149 -6.35 14.89 -8.77
C ARG A 149 -7.87 14.92 -8.81
N SER A 150 -8.53 15.48 -7.79
CA SER A 150 -10.00 15.64 -7.77
C SER A 150 -10.50 16.52 -8.92
N SER A 151 -9.74 17.56 -9.27
CA SER A 151 -10.04 18.45 -10.40
C SER A 151 -9.56 17.92 -11.76
N HIS A 152 -8.97 16.73 -11.82
CA HIS A 152 -8.51 16.08 -13.06
C HIS A 152 -7.58 16.94 -13.93
N THR A 153 -6.81 17.84 -13.29
CA THR A 153 -5.88 18.76 -14.00
C THR A 153 -4.72 18.04 -14.67
N GLY A 154 -4.44 16.78 -14.29
CA GLY A 154 -3.29 16.01 -14.74
C GLY A 154 -1.95 16.47 -14.15
N TYR A 155 -1.94 17.52 -13.33
CA TYR A 155 -0.73 18.01 -12.68
C TYR A 155 -0.43 17.17 -11.44
N LYS A 156 0.74 16.53 -11.45
CA LYS A 156 1.22 15.69 -10.35
C LYS A 156 2.06 16.55 -9.41
N VAL A 157 1.49 16.93 -8.26
CA VAL A 157 2.16 17.78 -7.26
C VAL A 157 3.23 16.99 -6.54
N LEU A 158 2.91 15.79 -6.07
CA LEU A 158 3.88 14.92 -5.40
C LEU A 158 4.64 14.09 -6.44
N PRO A 159 5.95 14.33 -6.63
CA PRO A 159 6.76 13.51 -7.53
C PRO A 159 6.88 12.09 -6.99
N ASP A 160 7.12 11.12 -7.88
CA ASP A 160 7.36 9.71 -7.49
C ASP A 160 8.54 9.55 -6.54
N ARG A 161 9.47 10.52 -6.56
CA ARG A 161 10.64 10.47 -5.72
C ARG A 161 10.89 11.80 -5.00
N PRO A 162 11.16 11.78 -3.69
CA PRO A 162 11.29 12.97 -2.85
C PRO A 162 12.65 13.69 -2.98
N GLN A 163 13.57 13.31 -3.88
CA GLN A 163 14.96 13.81 -3.79
C GLN A 163 15.09 15.33 -3.86
N ARG A 164 14.17 16.01 -4.56
CA ARG A 164 14.10 17.48 -4.58
C ARG A 164 13.96 18.01 -3.15
N PHE A 165 12.96 17.52 -2.41
CA PHE A 165 12.65 17.99 -1.06
C PHE A 165 13.61 17.52 0.02
N LEU A 166 14.50 16.55 -0.26
CA LEU A 166 15.41 16.01 0.75
C LEU A 166 16.70 16.82 0.85
N GLY A 167 17.07 17.21 2.07
CA GLY A 167 18.31 17.93 2.39
C GLY A 167 19.55 17.03 2.33
N ARG A 168 20.62 17.38 3.06
CA ARG A 168 21.86 16.55 3.14
C ARG A 168 21.84 15.55 4.30
N GLY A 169 21.18 15.88 5.42
CA GLY A 169 21.08 15.02 6.58
C GLY A 169 20.06 13.88 6.44
N PRO A 170 20.02 12.96 7.42
CA PRO A 170 19.14 11.79 7.37
C PRO A 170 17.65 12.13 7.48
N VAL A 171 17.34 13.28 8.09
CA VAL A 171 15.98 13.71 8.47
C VAL A 171 15.67 15.13 8.00
N ASP A 172 16.53 15.66 7.13
CA ASP A 172 16.44 17.05 6.68
C ASP A 172 15.59 17.11 5.43
N PHE A 173 14.64 18.02 5.44
CA PHE A 173 13.91 18.45 4.26
C PHE A 173 14.32 19.88 3.94
N LYS A 174 14.07 20.32 2.70
CA LYS A 174 14.39 21.66 2.22
C LYS A 174 13.11 22.49 2.20
N ASP A 175 12.82 23.13 3.32
CA ASP A 175 11.58 23.88 3.54
C ASP A 175 11.31 24.91 2.44
N SER A 176 12.34 25.64 2.01
CA SER A 176 12.21 26.62 0.91
C SER A 176 11.81 25.97 -0.41
N GLU A 177 12.41 24.83 -0.77
CA GLU A 177 12.06 24.11 -2.01
C GLU A 177 10.65 23.50 -1.94
N ILE A 178 10.18 23.15 -0.73
CA ILE A 178 8.80 22.67 -0.52
C ILE A 178 7.82 23.83 -0.68
N GLN A 179 8.09 24.99 -0.05
CA GLN A 179 7.25 26.18 -0.15
C GLN A 179 7.13 26.68 -1.58
N GLU A 180 8.26 26.83 -2.29
CA GLU A 180 8.29 27.19 -3.73
C GLU A 180 7.55 26.17 -4.60
N TRP A 181 7.47 24.91 -4.19
CA TRP A 181 6.71 23.89 -4.90
C TRP A 181 5.20 24.01 -4.64
N CYS A 182 4.80 24.27 -3.40
CA CYS A 182 3.42 24.56 -3.05
C CYS A 182 2.89 25.79 -3.79
N GLU A 183 3.65 26.89 -3.81
CA GLU A 183 3.27 28.12 -4.52
C GLU A 183 3.01 27.87 -6.01
N ARG A 184 3.84 27.06 -6.65
CA ARG A 184 3.64 26.69 -8.06
C ARG A 184 2.45 25.76 -8.28
N ALA A 185 2.27 24.77 -7.41
CA ALA A 185 1.13 23.87 -7.49
C ALA A 185 -0.20 24.63 -7.29
N ALA A 186 -0.25 25.58 -6.36
CA ALA A 186 -1.44 26.38 -6.08
C ALA A 186 -1.96 27.16 -7.31
N GLN A 187 -1.11 27.51 -8.28
CA GLN A 187 -1.51 28.25 -9.48
C GLN A 187 -2.47 27.48 -10.40
N GLY A 188 -2.51 26.15 -10.29
CA GLY A 188 -3.32 25.28 -11.16
C GLY A 188 -4.60 24.74 -10.51
N VAL A 189 -4.96 25.20 -9.32
CA VAL A 189 -6.10 24.71 -8.53
C VAL A 189 -7.00 25.86 -8.14
N ASP A 190 -8.31 25.67 -8.32
CA ASP A 190 -9.31 26.60 -7.80
C ASP A 190 -9.36 26.59 -6.26
N GLU A 191 -9.58 27.75 -5.65
CA GLU A 191 -9.57 27.90 -4.19
C GLU A 191 -10.57 26.98 -3.49
N GLN A 192 -11.76 26.77 -4.07
CA GLN A 192 -12.75 25.87 -3.50
C GLN A 192 -12.27 24.42 -3.52
N ASN A 193 -11.66 23.97 -4.62
CA ASN A 193 -11.11 22.61 -4.72
C ASN A 193 -9.97 22.38 -3.71
N ALA A 194 -9.13 23.40 -3.47
CA ALA A 194 -8.07 23.33 -2.47
C ALA A 194 -8.64 23.24 -1.05
N GLU A 195 -9.71 23.99 -0.75
CA GLU A 195 -10.36 23.95 0.56
C GLU A 195 -11.11 22.62 0.79
N ASP A 196 -11.82 22.11 -0.21
CA ASP A 196 -12.48 20.80 -0.13
C ASP A 196 -11.46 19.68 0.14
N ALA A 197 -10.32 19.71 -0.56
CA ALA A 197 -9.22 18.78 -0.32
C ALA A 197 -8.64 18.93 1.10
N ARG A 198 -8.51 20.17 1.61
CA ARG A 198 -8.05 20.44 2.97
C ARG A 198 -8.97 19.83 4.01
N ILE A 199 -10.29 19.97 3.85
CA ILE A 199 -11.30 19.38 4.73
C ILE A 199 -11.17 17.85 4.75
N LEU A 200 -11.03 17.22 3.58
CA LEU A 200 -10.85 15.76 3.47
C LEU A 200 -9.58 15.28 4.17
N VAL A 201 -8.46 15.95 3.95
CA VAL A 201 -7.18 15.65 4.60
C VAL A 201 -7.30 15.82 6.11
N ASP A 202 -7.89 16.91 6.59
CA ASP A 202 -8.04 17.16 8.03
C ASP A 202 -8.95 16.15 8.71
N GLU A 203 -10.03 15.72 8.05
CA GLU A 203 -10.91 14.65 8.55
C GLU A 203 -10.19 13.29 8.60
N PHE A 204 -9.31 12.99 7.65
CA PHE A 204 -8.47 11.78 7.67
C PHE A 204 -7.47 11.81 8.84
N LEU A 205 -6.80 12.95 9.06
CA LEU A 205 -5.79 13.13 10.10
C LEU A 205 -6.33 13.04 11.53
N LYS A 206 -7.65 13.08 11.74
CA LYS A 206 -8.26 12.81 13.07
C LYS A 206 -8.01 11.39 13.57
N ARG A 207 -7.69 10.45 12.68
CA ARG A 207 -7.51 9.02 13.01
C ARG A 207 -6.23 8.40 12.47
N HIS A 208 -5.56 9.07 11.55
CA HIS A 208 -4.41 8.56 10.83
C HIS A 208 -3.28 9.59 10.77
N ARG A 209 -2.10 9.18 10.32
CA ARG A 209 -0.92 10.06 10.23
C ARG A 209 -0.80 10.61 8.81
N LEU A 210 -0.17 11.77 8.66
CA LEU A 210 0.05 12.37 7.33
C LEU A 210 0.89 11.47 6.41
N ILE A 211 1.85 10.72 6.97
CA ILE A 211 2.64 9.73 6.22
C ILE A 211 1.77 8.65 5.57
N ASP A 212 0.57 8.38 6.09
CA ASP A 212 -0.33 7.37 5.54
C ASP A 212 -1.04 7.86 4.25
N LEU A 213 -0.90 9.15 3.89
CA LEU A 213 -1.36 9.77 2.63
C LEU A 213 -0.25 10.00 1.61
N LEU A 214 1.02 9.80 1.96
CA LEU A 214 2.12 9.99 1.01
C LEU A 214 2.18 8.82 0.01
N PRO A 215 2.50 9.06 -1.27
CA PRO A 215 2.73 7.98 -2.23
C PRO A 215 3.72 6.94 -1.71
N GLY A 216 3.46 5.65 -1.96
CA GLY A 216 4.23 4.54 -1.39
C GLY A 216 5.73 4.66 -1.59
N HIS A 217 6.14 4.91 -2.83
CA HIS A 217 7.54 5.13 -3.19
C HIS A 217 8.18 6.35 -2.52
N PHE A 218 7.37 7.38 -2.23
CA PHE A 218 7.80 8.56 -1.49
C PHE A 218 8.11 8.20 -0.04
N ALA A 219 7.16 7.54 0.64
CA ALA A 219 7.32 7.04 2.01
C ALA A 219 8.50 6.06 2.12
N PHE A 220 8.61 5.11 1.20
CA PHE A 220 9.69 4.13 1.17
C PHE A 220 11.07 4.79 0.95
N THR A 221 11.16 5.80 0.09
CA THR A 221 12.42 6.53 -0.11
C THR A 221 12.92 7.19 1.19
N ILE A 222 12.00 7.69 2.02
CA ILE A 222 12.33 8.25 3.33
C ILE A 222 12.83 7.16 4.29
N ILE A 223 12.11 6.03 4.40
CA ILE A 223 12.53 4.86 5.21
C ILE A 223 13.94 4.42 4.79
N ARG A 224 14.14 4.21 3.49
CA ARG A 224 15.40 3.76 2.91
C ARG A 224 16.54 4.73 3.23
N ARG A 225 16.30 6.03 3.14
CA ARG A 225 17.30 7.06 3.47
C ARG A 225 17.68 7.00 4.95
N LEU A 226 16.70 6.90 5.85
CA LEU A 226 16.93 6.79 7.28
C LEU A 226 17.77 5.54 7.61
N ILE A 227 17.43 4.40 7.02
CA ILE A 227 18.17 3.14 7.15
C ILE A 227 19.61 3.28 6.64
N ILE A 228 19.81 3.70 5.39
CA ILE A 228 21.14 3.81 4.77
C ILE A 228 22.06 4.74 5.57
N LYS A 229 21.53 5.86 6.09
CA LYS A 229 22.30 6.80 6.91
C LYS A 229 22.59 6.27 8.32
N THR A 230 21.82 5.31 8.81
CA THR A 230 22.01 4.70 10.13
C THR A 230 22.96 3.51 10.07
N VAL A 231 22.84 2.67 9.04
CA VAL A 231 23.70 1.52 8.79
C VAL A 231 25.01 1.88 8.06
N ASN A 232 25.09 3.10 7.52
CA ASN A 232 26.23 3.61 6.74
C ASN A 232 26.67 2.70 5.59
N ARG A 233 25.70 2.07 4.91
CA ARG A 233 25.94 1.14 3.80
C ARG A 233 24.83 1.24 2.76
N LYS A 234 25.16 1.07 1.49
CA LYS A 234 24.16 0.91 0.43
C LYS A 234 23.45 -0.43 0.59
N ILE A 235 22.12 -0.41 0.53
CA ILE A 235 21.26 -1.59 0.62
C ILE A 235 20.29 -1.53 -0.57
N ALA A 236 20.04 -2.68 -1.21
CA ALA A 236 19.05 -2.80 -2.26
C ALA A 236 17.64 -2.60 -1.69
N ASN A 237 16.65 -2.34 -2.56
CA ASN A 237 15.29 -2.11 -2.09
C ASN A 237 14.68 -3.39 -1.50
N ASP A 238 14.81 -4.52 -2.20
CA ASP A 238 14.25 -5.82 -1.76
C ASP A 238 14.88 -6.29 -0.44
N ASP A 239 16.18 -6.01 -0.26
CA ASP A 239 16.91 -6.26 0.99
C ASP A 239 16.35 -5.48 2.20
N ILE A 240 15.55 -4.43 1.96
CA ILE A 240 14.83 -3.66 2.98
C ILE A 240 13.36 -4.09 3.04
N ILE A 241 12.68 -4.16 1.88
CA ILE A 241 11.25 -4.45 1.80
C ILE A 241 10.95 -5.81 2.41
N ILE A 242 11.65 -6.87 2.00
CA ILE A 242 11.34 -8.24 2.46
C ILE A 242 11.46 -8.38 3.99
N PRO A 243 12.56 -7.91 4.64
CA PRO A 243 12.66 -7.98 6.09
C PRO A 243 11.67 -7.07 6.83
N LEU A 244 11.37 -5.87 6.32
CA LEU A 244 10.38 -4.99 6.93
C LEU A 244 8.97 -5.58 6.82
N SER A 245 8.60 -6.11 5.66
CA SER A 245 7.36 -6.84 5.41
C SER A 245 7.19 -8.03 6.35
N THR A 246 8.30 -8.70 6.71
CA THR A 246 8.25 -9.77 7.72
C THR A 246 8.00 -9.20 9.12
N SER A 247 8.80 -8.22 9.51
CA SER A 247 8.87 -7.71 10.88
C SER A 247 7.65 -6.88 11.28
N VAL A 248 7.01 -6.20 10.32
CA VAL A 248 5.85 -5.34 10.60
C VAL A 248 4.68 -6.14 11.20
N TRP A 249 4.41 -7.34 10.69
CA TRP A 249 3.32 -8.18 11.18
C TRP A 249 3.58 -8.80 12.56
N ASP A 250 4.86 -9.00 12.88
CA ASP A 250 5.29 -9.61 14.13
C ASP A 250 5.39 -8.56 15.24
N LEU A 251 5.91 -7.36 14.93
CA LEU A 251 6.17 -6.30 15.91
C LEU A 251 5.03 -5.28 16.08
N VAL A 252 4.34 -4.89 15.00
CA VAL A 252 3.39 -3.77 15.04
C VAL A 252 2.00 -4.27 15.41
N LYS A 253 1.37 -3.64 16.42
CA LYS A 253 0.06 -4.04 16.97
C LYS A 253 -1.02 -2.95 16.85
N THR A 254 -0.90 -2.04 15.89
CA THR A 254 -1.92 -1.00 15.69
C THR A 254 -3.24 -1.60 15.19
N SER A 255 -4.33 -0.87 15.41
CA SER A 255 -5.67 -1.23 14.92
C SER A 255 -5.69 -1.46 13.41
N ASP A 256 -4.97 -0.64 12.64
CA ASP A 256 -4.91 -0.74 11.18
C ASP A 256 -4.23 -2.02 10.70
N HIS A 257 -3.09 -2.39 11.29
CA HIS A 257 -2.39 -3.63 10.95
C HIS A 257 -3.25 -4.86 11.30
N ASN A 258 -3.84 -4.85 12.50
CA ASN A 258 -4.69 -5.94 12.94
C ASN A 258 -5.96 -6.06 12.08
N SER A 259 -6.58 -4.93 11.73
CA SER A 259 -7.76 -4.86 10.87
C SER A 259 -7.45 -5.40 9.47
N LEU A 260 -6.35 -4.97 8.85
CA LEU A 260 -5.93 -5.45 7.53
C LEU A 260 -5.66 -6.96 7.56
N LYS A 261 -4.87 -7.43 8.53
CA LYS A 261 -4.58 -8.86 8.72
C LYS A 261 -5.85 -9.70 8.87
N MET A 262 -6.82 -9.22 9.67
CA MET A 262 -8.10 -9.90 9.86
C MET A 262 -8.92 -9.95 8.58
N ARG A 263 -9.06 -8.81 7.89
CA ARG A 263 -9.82 -8.69 6.64
C ARG A 263 -9.27 -9.61 5.55
N LEU A 264 -7.95 -9.62 5.35
CA LEU A 264 -7.30 -10.49 4.37
C LEU A 264 -7.57 -11.97 4.65
N ARG A 265 -7.32 -12.41 5.89
CA ARG A 265 -7.53 -13.82 6.28
C ARG A 265 -9.00 -14.22 6.19
N ARG A 266 -9.91 -13.32 6.56
CA ARG A 266 -11.35 -13.55 6.43
C ARG A 266 -11.75 -13.71 4.96
N ALA A 267 -11.31 -12.82 4.09
CA ALA A 267 -11.61 -12.88 2.66
C ALA A 267 -11.11 -14.19 2.02
N VAL A 268 -9.91 -14.65 2.39
CA VAL A 268 -9.36 -15.93 1.91
C VAL A 268 -10.21 -17.10 2.39
N ARG A 269 -10.57 -17.17 3.68
CA ARG A 269 -11.44 -18.23 4.21
C ARG A 269 -12.83 -18.26 3.56
N GLU A 270 -13.40 -17.10 3.30
CA GLU A 270 -14.69 -16.99 2.61
C GLU A 270 -14.59 -17.48 1.16
N ALA A 271 -13.45 -17.27 0.49
CA ALA A 271 -13.20 -17.84 -0.85
C ALA A 271 -13.01 -19.36 -0.80
N GLU A 272 -12.30 -19.88 0.20
CA GLU A 272 -12.11 -21.33 0.46
C GLU A 272 -13.47 -22.03 0.61
N GLN A 273 -14.33 -21.52 1.49
CA GLN A 273 -15.67 -22.07 1.76
C GLN A 273 -16.57 -22.08 0.52
N MET A 274 -16.48 -21.02 -0.30
CA MET A 274 -17.24 -20.92 -1.54
C MET A 274 -16.79 -21.97 -2.56
N ARG A 275 -15.48 -22.16 -2.70
CA ARG A 275 -14.91 -23.17 -3.61
C ARG A 275 -15.30 -24.58 -3.21
N GLU A 276 -15.27 -24.90 -1.91
CA GLU A 276 -15.70 -26.19 -1.38
C GLU A 276 -17.17 -26.46 -1.66
N SER A 277 -18.04 -25.47 -1.40
CA SER A 277 -19.48 -25.55 -1.69
C SER A 277 -19.75 -25.85 -3.17
N ASN A 278 -19.06 -25.15 -4.07
CA ASN A 278 -19.21 -25.34 -5.52
C ASN A 278 -18.71 -26.72 -5.99
N SER A 279 -17.62 -27.22 -5.39
CA SER A 279 -17.06 -28.53 -5.72
C SER A 279 -18.00 -29.67 -5.31
N ASN A 280 -18.62 -29.56 -4.13
CA ASN A 280 -19.59 -30.54 -3.64
C ASN A 280 -20.86 -30.59 -4.50
N GLN A 281 -21.36 -29.43 -4.97
CA GLN A 281 -22.51 -29.37 -5.88
C GLN A 281 -22.21 -29.96 -7.26
N ALA A 282 -20.99 -29.76 -7.78
CA ALA A 282 -20.60 -30.34 -9.06
C ALA A 282 -20.56 -31.88 -8.99
N GLN A 283 -20.02 -32.45 -7.91
CA GLN A 283 -19.95 -33.90 -7.71
C GLN A 283 -21.34 -34.55 -7.55
N SER A 284 -22.28 -33.90 -6.85
CA SER A 284 -23.65 -34.41 -6.71
C SER A 284 -24.41 -34.47 -8.04
N ASN A 285 -24.15 -33.52 -8.95
CA ASN A 285 -24.83 -33.45 -10.25
C ASN A 285 -24.26 -34.44 -11.28
N THR A 286 -23.03 -34.94 -11.09
CA THR A 286 -22.42 -35.95 -11.98
C THR A 286 -22.69 -37.40 -11.58
N GLY A 287 -23.27 -37.62 -10.39
CA GLY A 287 -23.58 -38.95 -9.85
C GLY A 287 -25.06 -39.36 -9.94
N SER A 288 -25.90 -38.57 -10.62
CA SER A 288 -27.33 -38.85 -10.89
C SER A 288 -27.53 -39.08 -12.38
#